data_AF-J3N086-F1
#
_entry.id   AF-J3N086-F1
#
_cell.length_a   1.000
_cell.length_b   1.000
_cell.length_c   1.000
_cell.angle_alpha   90.00
_cell.angle_beta   90.00
_cell.angle_gamma   90.00
#
_symmetry.space_group_name_H-M   'P 1'
#
loop_
_entity.id
_entity.type
_entity.pdbx_description
1 polymer ?
#
loop_
_entity_poly.entity_id
_entity_poly.type
_entity_poly.pdbx_seq_one_letter_code
_entity_poly.pdbx_strand_id
1 'polypeptide(L)'
;MVVEDEVEFYISNISSMKERRNFTLEVHFKHMKMHNREWAFSCCNRLEYLKPLFIQATENFLIEQNVSDNEDLIRMRTKLNFIGMPNSIETIDDYIKGKELVKYKRLFAEDADEKNKTDVVILTAVGRMIFLRLLSLLLDLHERNMTLAGGFSLEHIVVIDGVCSILLNPKLATPDDRAKDLRCLEKILTPYYQCKVEEKGSKVMLPLYFKDLQKNLKTADDAMVKEKWFRDYLRFHAAIMPSRGRRNLILGITKVIRKFEQAVAGSSFWTALQHPPPVCLNWRRDAELSKCKIISGVYHHKSESKYEGKQGEEKSVDQSGEQSDYKPNGTALELLIFTHEHGDEYVEISDHDEIELYQAHQLCHFLPWLLRRMLSNCNMMKHFGSTWSNYRSSRYDDWDGY
;
A
#
# COMPACT_ATOMS: atom_id res chain seq x y z
N MET A 1 -16.03 30.08 6.48
CA MET A 1 -15.31 30.00 5.19
C MET A 1 -15.98 29.07 4.17
N VAL A 2 -16.35 27.80 4.45
CA VAL A 2 -16.95 26.94 3.39
C VAL A 2 -18.44 27.26 3.10
N VAL A 3 -19.17 27.84 4.05
CA VAL A 3 -20.62 28.11 3.92
C VAL A 3 -20.91 29.35 3.06
N GLU A 4 -20.00 30.34 3.03
CA GLU A 4 -20.18 31.57 2.23
C GLU A 4 -20.06 31.27 0.73
N ASP A 5 -19.04 30.52 0.31
CA ASP A 5 -18.83 30.11 -1.09
C ASP A 5 -20.02 29.29 -1.66
N GLU A 6 -20.67 28.48 -0.83
CA GLU A 6 -21.82 27.66 -1.23
C GLU A 6 -23.07 28.50 -1.48
N VAL A 7 -23.37 29.42 -0.56
CA VAL A 7 -24.54 30.29 -0.67
C VAL A 7 -24.38 31.25 -1.85
N GLU A 8 -23.18 31.82 -2.04
CA GLU A 8 -22.87 32.66 -3.19
C GLU A 8 -23.02 31.92 -4.52
N PHE A 9 -22.62 30.65 -4.59
CA PHE A 9 -22.80 29.82 -5.78
C PHE A 9 -24.28 29.72 -6.18
N TYR A 10 -25.17 29.34 -5.26
CA TYR A 10 -26.58 29.16 -5.59
C TYR A 10 -27.30 30.48 -5.87
N ILE A 11 -26.96 31.56 -5.16
CA ILE A 11 -27.49 32.91 -5.44
C ILE A 11 -27.08 33.38 -6.83
N SER A 12 -25.81 33.22 -7.18
CA SER A 12 -25.29 33.55 -8.51
C SER A 12 -25.96 32.74 -9.61
N ASN A 13 -26.15 31.44 -9.37
CA ASN A 13 -26.83 30.55 -10.32
C ASN A 13 -28.27 31.02 -10.60
N ILE A 14 -29.06 31.27 -9.55
CA ILE A 14 -30.44 31.78 -9.69
C ILE A 14 -30.48 33.15 -10.38
N SER A 15 -29.53 34.04 -10.07
CA SER A 15 -29.46 35.36 -10.70
C SER A 15 -29.17 35.24 -12.21
N SER A 16 -28.26 34.33 -12.60
CA SER A 16 -27.97 34.04 -14.00
C SER A 16 -29.18 33.44 -14.74
N MET A 17 -29.96 32.59 -14.08
CA MET A 17 -31.20 32.05 -14.67
C MET A 17 -32.23 33.14 -14.96
N LYS A 18 -32.38 34.13 -14.06
CA LYS A 18 -33.28 35.28 -14.25
C LYS A 18 -32.88 36.11 -15.46
N GLU A 19 -31.60 36.41 -15.59
CA GLU A 19 -31.06 37.22 -16.70
C GLU A 19 -31.18 36.51 -18.05
N ARG A 20 -30.84 35.22 -18.10
CA ARG A 20 -30.70 34.46 -19.35
C ARG A 20 -31.95 33.68 -19.75
N ARG A 21 -32.97 33.63 -18.89
CA ARG A 21 -34.17 32.80 -19.05
C ARG A 21 -33.85 31.33 -19.36
N ASN A 22 -32.80 30.81 -18.71
CA ASN A 22 -32.41 29.42 -18.76
C ASN A 22 -32.72 28.78 -17.39
N PHE A 23 -33.62 27.80 -17.36
CA PHE A 23 -34.10 27.18 -16.12
C PHE A 23 -33.31 25.92 -15.78
N THR A 24 -31.98 26.01 -15.88
CA THR A 24 -31.08 24.88 -15.56
C THR A 24 -30.48 25.10 -14.19
N LEU A 25 -30.94 24.38 -13.17
CA LEU A 25 -30.33 24.38 -11.84
C LEU A 25 -29.14 23.43 -11.81
N GLU A 26 -28.00 23.94 -11.36
CA GLU A 26 -26.81 23.14 -11.12
C GLU A 26 -26.64 22.91 -9.62
N VAL A 27 -26.54 21.64 -9.22
CA VAL A 27 -26.38 21.23 -7.82
C VAL A 27 -25.06 20.49 -7.67
N HIS A 28 -24.17 20.99 -6.81
CA HIS A 28 -22.90 20.33 -6.56
C HIS A 28 -23.08 19.16 -5.60
N PHE A 29 -22.59 17.98 -5.98
CA PHE A 29 -22.59 16.80 -5.10
C PHE A 29 -21.81 17.06 -3.80
N LYS A 30 -20.75 17.86 -3.84
CA LYS A 30 -19.99 18.30 -2.65
C LYS A 30 -20.89 19.01 -1.64
N HIS A 31 -21.76 19.89 -2.10
CA HIS A 31 -22.70 20.67 -1.29
C HIS A 31 -23.77 19.76 -0.68
N MET A 32 -24.38 18.89 -1.50
CA MET A 32 -25.32 17.87 -1.03
C MET A 32 -24.70 17.00 0.09
N LYS A 33 -23.46 16.54 -0.11
CA LYS A 33 -22.74 15.70 0.86
C LYS A 33 -22.46 16.43 2.18
N MET A 34 -22.20 17.74 2.14
CA MET A 34 -21.97 18.55 3.33
C MET A 34 -23.24 18.73 4.15
N HIS A 35 -24.39 18.93 3.48
CA HIS A 35 -25.68 19.14 4.14
C HIS A 35 -26.32 17.84 4.63
N ASN A 36 -26.40 16.82 3.78
CA ASN A 36 -26.94 15.51 4.14
C ASN A 36 -26.20 14.41 3.38
N ARG A 37 -25.23 13.81 4.08
CA ARG A 37 -24.33 12.81 3.52
C ARG A 37 -25.05 11.55 3.06
N GLU A 38 -25.94 11.02 3.90
CA GLU A 38 -26.71 9.80 3.64
C GLU A 38 -27.65 9.97 2.44
N TRP A 39 -28.33 11.11 2.38
CA TRP A 39 -29.19 11.45 1.25
C TRP A 39 -28.39 11.63 -0.04
N ALA A 40 -27.26 12.35 -0.02
CA ALA A 40 -26.40 12.52 -1.19
C ALA A 40 -25.95 11.17 -1.77
N PHE A 41 -25.55 10.23 -0.91
CA PHE A 41 -25.15 8.89 -1.36
C PHE A 41 -26.33 8.07 -1.90
N SER A 42 -27.48 8.14 -1.24
CA SER A 42 -28.70 7.48 -1.73
C SER A 42 -29.15 8.00 -3.09
N CYS A 43 -28.96 9.31 -3.34
CA CYS A 43 -29.24 9.93 -4.62
C CYS A 43 -28.38 9.36 -5.74
N CYS A 44 -27.11 9.06 -5.47
CA CYS A 44 -26.20 8.50 -6.48
C CYS A 44 -26.69 7.17 -7.05
N ASN A 45 -27.07 6.25 -6.16
CA ASN A 45 -27.44 4.89 -6.57
C ASN A 45 -28.86 4.79 -7.14
N ARG A 46 -29.67 5.84 -6.98
CA ARG A 46 -31.09 5.85 -7.36
C ARG A 46 -31.45 7.06 -8.21
N LEU A 47 -30.45 7.71 -8.83
CA LEU A 47 -30.65 8.98 -9.50
C LEU A 47 -31.73 8.88 -10.58
N GLU A 48 -31.70 7.83 -11.39
CA GLU A 48 -32.70 7.63 -12.44
C GLU A 48 -34.14 7.56 -11.91
N TYR A 49 -34.33 6.92 -10.75
CA TYR A 49 -35.62 6.80 -10.10
C TYR A 49 -36.06 8.11 -9.41
N LEU A 50 -35.12 8.84 -8.81
CA LEU A 50 -35.39 10.07 -8.06
C LEU A 50 -35.46 11.32 -8.95
N LYS A 51 -34.94 11.26 -10.18
CA LYS A 51 -34.84 12.40 -11.11
C LYS A 51 -36.19 13.11 -11.32
N PRO A 52 -37.34 12.43 -11.53
CA PRO A 52 -38.61 13.12 -11.70
C PRO A 52 -39.01 13.94 -10.46
N LEU A 53 -38.79 13.39 -9.26
CA LEU A 53 -39.08 14.07 -8.00
C LEU A 53 -38.18 15.31 -7.82
N PHE A 54 -36.91 15.22 -8.22
CA PHE A 54 -36.01 16.37 -8.14
C PHE A 54 -36.34 17.45 -9.16
N ILE A 55 -36.76 17.08 -10.37
CA ILE A 55 -37.22 18.07 -11.35
C ILE A 55 -38.45 18.80 -10.81
N GLN A 56 -39.43 18.09 -10.27
CA GLN A 56 -40.62 18.70 -9.67
C GLN A 56 -40.26 19.62 -8.48
N ALA A 57 -39.36 19.17 -7.59
CA ALA A 57 -38.89 20.01 -6.48
C ALA A 57 -38.15 21.26 -6.98
N THR A 58 -37.37 21.12 -8.06
CA THR A 58 -36.66 22.24 -8.70
C THR A 58 -37.63 23.22 -9.33
N GLU A 59 -38.66 22.74 -10.04
CA GLU A 59 -39.71 23.60 -10.61
C GLU A 59 -40.39 24.45 -9.54
N ASN A 60 -40.85 23.81 -8.47
CA ASN A 60 -41.49 24.51 -7.35
C ASN A 60 -40.54 25.54 -6.73
N PHE A 61 -39.27 25.18 -6.51
CA PHE A 61 -38.27 26.09 -5.99
C PHE A 61 -38.02 27.29 -6.92
N LEU A 62 -37.90 27.09 -8.24
CA LEU A 62 -37.69 28.18 -9.20
C LEU A 62 -38.90 29.13 -9.30
N ILE A 63 -40.12 28.59 -9.16
CA ILE A 63 -41.35 29.37 -9.05
C ILE A 63 -41.33 30.23 -7.77
N GLU A 64 -41.02 29.63 -6.63
CA GLU A 64 -40.91 30.34 -5.34
C GLU A 64 -39.83 31.45 -5.36
N GLN A 65 -38.73 31.23 -6.09
CA GLN A 65 -37.67 32.22 -6.27
C GLN A 65 -38.01 33.33 -7.29
N ASN A 66 -39.20 33.31 -7.88
CA ASN A 66 -39.66 34.23 -8.93
C ASN A 66 -38.62 34.36 -10.06
N VAL A 67 -38.17 33.22 -10.60
CA VAL A 67 -37.19 33.22 -11.70
C VAL A 67 -37.84 33.68 -13.02
N SER A 68 -39.14 33.48 -13.18
CA SER A 68 -39.95 34.02 -14.28
C SER A 68 -41.42 34.15 -13.86
N ASP A 69 -42.12 35.15 -14.40
CA ASP A 69 -43.56 35.34 -14.21
C ASP A 69 -44.42 34.30 -14.94
N ASN A 70 -43.81 33.44 -15.77
CA ASN A 70 -44.50 32.39 -16.52
C ASN A 70 -44.11 31.01 -15.97
N GLU A 71 -44.96 30.49 -15.08
CA GLU A 71 -44.75 29.18 -14.44
C GLU A 71 -44.73 28.02 -15.44
N ASP A 72 -45.57 28.08 -16.49
CA ASP A 72 -45.61 27.03 -17.52
C ASP A 72 -44.28 26.93 -18.26
N LEU A 73 -43.64 28.07 -18.53
CA LEU A 73 -42.32 28.12 -19.15
C LEU A 73 -41.24 27.47 -18.26
N ILE A 74 -41.33 27.67 -16.94
CA ILE A 74 -40.43 27.01 -15.96
C ILE A 74 -40.65 25.49 -16.03
N ARG A 75 -41.88 25.01 -15.91
CA ARG A 75 -42.20 23.56 -15.94
C ARG A 75 -41.76 22.89 -17.25
N MET A 76 -41.91 23.57 -18.39
CA MET A 76 -41.52 23.01 -19.69
C MET A 76 -40.00 22.94 -19.92
N ARG A 77 -39.21 23.79 -19.27
CA ARG A 77 -37.80 23.98 -19.60
C ARG A 77 -36.84 23.70 -18.43
N THR A 78 -37.36 23.35 -17.27
CA THR A 78 -36.54 23.05 -16.10
C THR A 78 -35.61 21.88 -16.38
N LYS A 79 -34.33 22.09 -16.10
CA LYS A 79 -33.30 21.05 -16.12
C LYS A 79 -32.58 21.06 -14.78
N LEU A 80 -32.24 19.88 -14.31
CA LEU A 80 -31.42 19.69 -13.13
C LEU A 80 -30.14 18.95 -13.50
N ASN A 81 -29.01 19.60 -13.25
CA ASN A 81 -27.69 19.05 -13.51
C ASN A 81 -26.95 18.87 -12.18
N PHE A 82 -26.41 17.67 -11.96
CA PHE A 82 -25.55 17.41 -10.81
C PHE A 82 -24.09 17.55 -11.22
N ILE A 83 -23.36 18.44 -10.55
CA ILE A 83 -21.94 18.65 -10.81
C ILE A 83 -21.11 17.80 -9.84
N GLY A 84 -20.21 16.99 -10.39
CA GLY A 84 -19.28 16.16 -9.62
C GLY A 84 -19.94 14.99 -8.91
N MET A 85 -21.07 14.50 -9.44
CA MET A 85 -21.72 13.28 -8.97
C MET A 85 -20.86 12.08 -9.38
N PRO A 86 -20.56 11.16 -8.45
CA PRO A 86 -19.78 9.97 -8.80
C PRO A 86 -20.59 9.00 -9.67
N ASN A 87 -19.91 8.13 -10.41
CA ASN A 87 -20.56 7.13 -11.25
C ASN A 87 -21.09 5.94 -10.42
N SER A 88 -20.45 5.66 -9.30
CA SER A 88 -20.77 4.52 -8.43
C SER A 88 -20.48 4.81 -6.97
N ILE A 89 -21.36 4.36 -6.08
CA ILE A 89 -21.14 4.36 -4.63
C ILE A 89 -21.65 3.05 -4.05
N GLU A 90 -20.79 2.34 -3.34
CA GLU A 90 -21.16 1.09 -2.67
C GLU A 90 -20.52 1.00 -1.29
N THR A 91 -21.11 0.18 -0.42
CA THR A 91 -20.51 -0.09 0.90
C THR A 91 -19.21 -0.87 0.72
N ILE A 92 -18.28 -0.73 1.66
CA ILE A 92 -17.03 -1.50 1.58
C ILE A 92 -17.28 -3.01 1.62
N ASP A 93 -18.31 -3.46 2.36
CA ASP A 93 -18.67 -4.87 2.45
C ASP A 93 -19.17 -5.39 1.10
N ASP A 94 -20.02 -4.63 0.41
CA ASP A 94 -20.50 -5.02 -0.91
C ASP A 94 -19.37 -4.97 -1.95
N TYR A 95 -18.48 -3.98 -1.88
CA TYR A 95 -17.33 -3.88 -2.76
C TYR A 95 -16.35 -5.05 -2.61
N ILE A 96 -16.16 -5.53 -1.37
CA ILE A 96 -15.26 -6.65 -1.11
C ILE A 96 -15.92 -7.99 -1.45
N LYS A 97 -17.25 -8.11 -1.38
CA LYS A 97 -17.97 -9.34 -1.76
C LYS A 97 -17.68 -9.68 -3.22
N GLY A 98 -17.05 -10.83 -3.44
CA GLY A 98 -16.67 -11.31 -4.77
C GLY A 98 -15.33 -10.80 -5.29
N LYS A 99 -14.59 -9.99 -4.52
CA LYS A 99 -13.21 -9.60 -4.86
C LYS A 99 -12.20 -10.42 -4.09
N GLU A 100 -11.23 -10.98 -4.81
CA GLU A 100 -10.08 -11.64 -4.20
C GLU A 100 -9.12 -10.57 -3.66
N LEU A 101 -9.06 -10.36 -2.34
CA LEU A 101 -8.13 -9.40 -1.72
C LEU A 101 -6.72 -9.98 -1.51
N VAL A 102 -6.66 -11.31 -1.37
CA VAL A 102 -5.44 -12.08 -1.15
C VAL A 102 -5.41 -13.25 -2.10
N LYS A 103 -4.23 -13.53 -2.66
CA LYS A 103 -4.01 -14.62 -3.59
C LYS A 103 -3.02 -15.61 -2.98
N TYR A 104 -3.36 -16.89 -3.03
CA TYR A 104 -2.40 -17.97 -2.78
C TYR A 104 -1.52 -18.16 -4.02
N LYS A 105 -0.21 -18.21 -3.85
CA LYS A 105 0.75 -18.48 -4.92
C LYS A 105 1.73 -19.55 -4.45
N ARG A 106 1.85 -20.60 -5.26
CA ARG A 106 2.93 -21.58 -5.12
C ARG A 106 4.10 -21.13 -5.99
N LEU A 107 5.19 -20.75 -5.35
CA LEU A 107 6.42 -20.32 -6.03
C LEU A 107 7.15 -21.52 -6.61
N PHE A 108 7.82 -21.31 -7.74
CA PHE A 108 8.59 -22.34 -8.45
C PHE A 108 7.74 -23.55 -8.83
N ALA A 109 6.47 -23.31 -9.18
CA ALA A 109 5.50 -24.37 -9.43
C ALA A 109 5.93 -25.32 -10.57
N GLU A 110 6.66 -24.78 -11.54
CA GLU A 110 7.21 -25.50 -12.70
C GLU A 110 8.48 -26.29 -12.37
N ASP A 111 9.14 -26.00 -11.25
CA ASP A 111 10.38 -26.69 -10.85
C ASP A 111 10.11 -28.18 -10.57
N ALA A 112 10.98 -29.03 -11.12
CA ALA A 112 10.86 -30.48 -11.00
C ALA A 112 11.06 -30.98 -9.55
N ASP A 113 11.79 -30.25 -8.71
CA ASP A 113 12.07 -30.64 -7.32
C ASP A 113 11.04 -30.01 -6.36
N GLU A 114 10.14 -30.84 -5.84
CA GLU A 114 9.08 -30.42 -4.91
C GLU A 114 9.61 -29.71 -3.66
N LYS A 115 10.88 -29.94 -3.27
CA LYS A 115 11.52 -29.26 -2.13
C LYS A 115 11.80 -27.78 -2.37
N ASN A 116 11.83 -27.35 -3.63
CA ASN A 116 11.99 -25.94 -4.00
C ASN A 116 10.68 -25.17 -3.89
N LYS A 117 9.54 -25.85 -4.07
CA LYS A 117 8.23 -25.20 -4.12
C LYS A 117 7.86 -24.64 -2.75
N THR A 118 7.41 -23.38 -2.76
CA THR A 118 7.09 -22.66 -1.53
C THR A 118 5.74 -21.96 -1.66
N ASP A 119 4.89 -22.16 -0.66
CA ASP A 119 3.57 -21.56 -0.64
C ASP A 119 3.57 -20.22 0.09
N VAL A 120 3.05 -19.21 -0.58
CA VAL A 120 2.92 -17.86 -0.04
C VAL A 120 1.51 -17.32 -0.27
N VAL A 121 1.14 -16.36 0.57
CA VAL A 121 -0.06 -15.54 0.37
C VAL A 121 0.41 -14.11 0.07
N ILE A 122 -0.16 -13.50 -0.96
CA ILE A 122 0.17 -12.14 -1.38
C ILE A 122 -1.10 -11.28 -1.44
N LEU A 123 -0.96 -9.97 -1.32
CA LEU A 123 -2.06 -9.03 -1.60
C LEU A 123 -2.27 -8.91 -3.10
N THR A 124 -3.52 -9.00 -3.54
CA THR A 124 -3.91 -8.63 -4.91
C THR A 124 -3.85 -7.11 -5.09
N ALA A 125 -3.91 -6.61 -6.34
CA ALA A 125 -3.96 -5.18 -6.60
C ALA A 125 -5.13 -4.49 -5.86
N VAL A 126 -6.32 -5.10 -5.88
CA VAL A 126 -7.51 -4.63 -5.16
C VAL A 126 -7.26 -4.62 -3.65
N GLY A 127 -6.73 -5.72 -3.10
CA GLY A 127 -6.41 -5.81 -1.67
C GLY A 127 -5.40 -4.76 -1.22
N ARG A 128 -4.34 -4.52 -2.00
CA ARG A 128 -3.39 -3.42 -1.75
C ARG A 128 -4.13 -2.08 -1.73
N MET A 129 -4.94 -1.80 -2.75
CA MET A 129 -5.62 -0.52 -2.93
C MET A 129 -6.55 -0.16 -1.78
N ILE A 130 -7.40 -1.09 -1.32
CA ILE A 130 -8.33 -0.84 -0.22
C ILE A 130 -7.56 -0.43 1.04
N PHE A 131 -6.59 -1.25 1.45
CA PHE A 131 -5.81 -1.00 2.66
C PHE A 131 -5.07 0.34 2.57
N LEU A 132 -4.41 0.55 1.44
CA LEU A 132 -3.56 1.69 1.16
C LEU A 132 -4.34 3.02 1.12
N ARG A 133 -5.53 3.04 0.51
CA ARG A 133 -6.39 4.23 0.44
C ARG A 133 -6.92 4.60 1.81
N LEU A 134 -7.42 3.64 2.57
CA LEU A 134 -7.91 3.88 3.93
C LEU A 134 -6.79 4.34 4.87
N LEU A 135 -5.63 3.69 4.82
CA LEU A 135 -4.46 4.11 5.58
C LEU A 135 -4.03 5.53 5.20
N SER A 136 -3.96 5.85 3.90
CA SER A 136 -3.56 7.19 3.45
C SER A 136 -4.54 8.25 3.90
N LEU A 137 -5.85 7.99 3.85
CA LEU A 137 -6.87 8.92 4.32
C LEU A 137 -6.68 9.25 5.80
N LEU A 138 -6.44 8.24 6.65
CA LEU A 138 -6.17 8.47 8.08
C LEU A 138 -4.88 9.26 8.29
N LEU A 139 -3.81 8.91 7.58
CA LEU A 139 -2.52 9.60 7.71
C LEU A 139 -2.58 11.06 7.22
N ASP A 140 -3.38 11.35 6.19
CA ASP A 140 -3.63 12.71 5.71
C ASP A 140 -4.41 13.55 6.74
N LEU A 141 -5.35 12.93 7.48
CA LEU A 141 -6.00 13.59 8.62
C LEU A 141 -4.99 13.86 9.73
N HIS A 142 -4.14 12.88 10.05
CA HIS A 142 -3.15 12.99 11.13
C HIS A 142 -2.14 14.10 10.86
N GLU A 143 -1.73 14.31 9.60
CA GLU A 143 -0.88 15.41 9.16
C GLU A 143 -1.51 16.79 9.39
N ARG A 144 -2.84 16.88 9.33
CA ARG A 144 -3.60 18.10 9.59
C ARG A 144 -4.00 18.26 11.06
N ASN A 145 -3.44 17.45 11.95
CA ASN A 145 -3.82 17.37 13.36
C ASN A 145 -5.30 16.99 13.59
N MET A 146 -5.88 16.23 12.67
CA MET A 146 -7.26 15.75 12.71
C MET A 146 -7.31 14.23 12.94
N THR A 147 -8.45 13.72 13.42
CA THR A 147 -8.62 12.29 13.75
C THR A 147 -10.09 11.87 13.68
N LEU A 148 -10.33 10.55 13.58
CA LEU A 148 -11.62 9.92 13.83
C LEU A 148 -11.70 9.29 15.23
N ALA A 149 -10.63 9.36 16.02
CA ALA A 149 -10.45 8.76 17.35
C ALA A 149 -10.83 7.27 17.43
N GLY A 150 -10.66 6.52 16.34
CA GLY A 150 -11.05 5.12 16.20
C GLY A 150 -12.57 4.90 16.15
N GLY A 151 -13.38 5.95 16.01
CA GLY A 151 -14.84 5.90 16.02
C GLY A 151 -15.49 5.48 14.70
N PHE A 152 -14.75 4.83 13.80
CA PHE A 152 -15.28 4.31 12.54
C PHE A 152 -15.40 2.78 12.56
N SER A 153 -16.21 2.25 11.65
CA SER A 153 -16.52 0.83 11.44
C SER A 153 -16.72 0.61 9.93
N LEU A 154 -17.02 -0.62 9.50
CA LEU A 154 -17.29 -0.92 8.09
C LEU A 154 -18.46 -0.12 7.52
N GLU A 155 -19.50 0.15 8.31
CA GLU A 155 -20.69 0.90 7.89
C GLU A 155 -20.35 2.34 7.48
N HIS A 156 -19.25 2.86 8.01
CA HIS A 156 -18.76 4.19 7.71
C HIS A 156 -17.85 4.22 6.48
N ILE A 157 -17.53 3.09 5.85
CA ILE A 157 -16.61 3.05 4.72
C ILE A 157 -17.39 2.76 3.45
N VAL A 158 -17.21 3.63 2.46
CA VAL A 158 -17.77 3.46 1.12
C VAL A 158 -16.67 3.51 0.08
N VAL A 159 -16.96 2.92 -1.08
CA VAL A 159 -16.14 3.01 -2.27
C VAL A 159 -16.88 3.88 -3.27
N ILE A 160 -16.26 4.98 -3.67
CA ILE A 160 -16.79 5.96 -4.61
C ILE A 160 -15.89 5.93 -5.85
N ASP A 161 -16.41 5.48 -6.99
CA ASP A 161 -15.65 5.33 -8.24
C ASP A 161 -14.32 4.57 -8.04
N GLY A 162 -14.38 3.46 -7.29
CA GLY A 162 -13.21 2.63 -6.96
C GLY A 162 -12.30 3.21 -5.88
N VAL A 163 -12.61 4.37 -5.29
CA VAL A 163 -11.81 5.03 -4.24
C VAL A 163 -12.48 4.93 -2.88
N CYS A 164 -11.78 4.36 -1.90
CA CYS A 164 -12.29 4.25 -0.52
C CYS A 164 -12.38 5.61 0.17
N SER A 165 -13.47 5.84 0.89
CA SER A 165 -13.73 7.04 1.70
C SER A 165 -14.36 6.67 3.05
N ILE A 166 -14.06 7.44 4.09
CA ILE A 166 -14.70 7.28 5.41
C ILE A 166 -15.76 8.36 5.62
N LEU A 167 -16.94 7.94 6.06
CA LEU A 167 -18.17 8.70 6.15
C LEU A 167 -18.36 9.47 7.45
N LEU A 168 -17.27 9.77 8.15
CA LEU A 168 -17.28 10.54 9.38
C LEU A 168 -16.68 11.92 9.21
N ASN A 169 -17.12 12.84 10.06
CA ASN A 169 -16.51 14.15 10.18
C ASN A 169 -15.32 14.06 11.12
N PRO A 170 -14.10 14.44 10.67
CA PRO A 170 -12.95 14.42 11.52
C PRO A 170 -13.02 15.54 12.56
N LYS A 171 -12.38 15.32 13.71
CA LYS A 171 -12.26 16.29 14.80
C LYS A 171 -10.79 16.58 15.10
N LEU A 172 -10.54 17.64 15.88
CA LEU A 172 -9.20 17.96 16.36
C LEU A 172 -8.66 16.81 17.21
N ALA A 173 -7.41 16.41 16.98
CA ALA A 173 -6.83 15.27 17.67
C ALA A 173 -6.45 15.59 19.12
N THR A 174 -6.90 14.76 20.06
CA THR A 174 -6.37 14.71 21.42
C THR A 174 -5.25 13.65 21.52
N PRO A 175 -4.46 13.61 22.62
CA PRO A 175 -3.45 12.56 22.79
C PRO A 175 -4.04 11.16 22.60
N ASP A 176 -3.29 10.28 21.95
CA ASP A 176 -3.66 8.89 21.60
C ASP A 176 -4.76 8.71 20.53
N ASP A 177 -5.58 9.71 20.20
CA ASP A 177 -6.68 9.53 19.22
C ASP A 177 -6.20 9.07 17.84
N ARG A 178 -5.08 9.61 17.35
CA ARG A 178 -4.49 9.17 16.06
C ARG A 178 -4.02 7.71 16.11
N ALA A 179 -3.50 7.27 17.23
CA ALA A 179 -3.10 5.88 17.40
C ALA A 179 -4.33 4.96 17.45
N LYS A 180 -5.44 5.40 18.05
CA LYS A 180 -6.72 4.68 18.00
C LYS A 180 -7.23 4.51 16.56
N ASP A 181 -7.05 5.50 15.69
CA ASP A 181 -7.42 5.36 14.27
C ASP A 181 -6.68 4.20 13.60
N LEU A 182 -5.36 4.08 13.81
CA LEU A 182 -4.55 2.99 13.24
C LEU A 182 -4.92 1.62 13.81
N ARG A 183 -5.18 1.55 15.13
CA ARG A 183 -5.65 0.32 15.80
C ARG A 183 -7.03 -0.10 15.28
N CYS A 184 -7.91 0.87 15.04
CA CYS A 184 -9.24 0.62 14.48
C CYS A 184 -9.16 0.11 13.04
N LEU A 185 -8.31 0.71 12.20
CA LEU A 185 -8.07 0.24 10.83
C LEU A 185 -7.62 -1.22 10.81
N GLU A 186 -6.66 -1.59 11.67
CA GLU A 186 -6.19 -2.96 11.78
C GLU A 186 -7.33 -3.92 12.16
N LYS A 187 -8.11 -3.56 13.19
CA LYS A 187 -9.23 -4.39 13.67
C LYS A 187 -10.27 -4.66 12.58
N ILE A 188 -10.58 -3.65 11.77
CA ILE A 188 -11.62 -3.72 10.75
C ILE A 188 -11.15 -4.49 9.51
N LEU A 189 -9.94 -4.21 9.03
CA LEU A 189 -9.48 -4.74 7.75
C LEU A 189 -8.82 -6.11 7.85
N THR A 190 -8.04 -6.38 8.91
CA THR A 190 -7.29 -7.65 9.07
C THR A 190 -8.11 -8.91 8.76
N PRO A 191 -9.37 -9.06 9.23
CA PRO A 191 -10.16 -10.27 8.96
C PRO A 191 -10.30 -10.61 7.47
N TYR A 192 -10.38 -9.61 6.59
CA TYR A 192 -10.54 -9.82 5.14
C TYR A 192 -9.25 -10.26 4.43
N TYR A 193 -8.11 -10.17 5.10
CA TYR A 193 -6.81 -10.59 4.55
C TYR A 193 -6.34 -11.95 5.09
N GLN A 194 -7.15 -12.63 5.89
CA GLN A 194 -6.84 -13.96 6.37
C GLN A 194 -7.19 -15.00 5.29
N CYS A 195 -6.18 -15.71 4.80
CA CYS A 195 -6.35 -16.81 3.86
C CYS A 195 -6.37 -18.14 4.64
N LYS A 196 -7.45 -18.92 4.50
CA LYS A 196 -7.50 -20.29 5.04
C LYS A 196 -6.93 -21.25 3.99
N VAL A 197 -5.84 -21.93 4.34
CA VAL A 197 -5.28 -23.00 3.52
C VAL A 197 -5.70 -24.34 4.15
N GLU A 198 -6.35 -25.20 3.37
CA GLU A 198 -6.97 -26.45 3.86
C GLU A 198 -5.97 -27.61 4.05
N GLU A 199 -4.70 -27.43 3.70
CA GLU A 199 -3.71 -28.49 3.82
C GLU A 199 -3.29 -28.72 5.29
N LYS A 200 -3.63 -29.90 5.82
CA LYS A 200 -3.23 -30.45 7.13
C LYS A 200 -3.60 -29.57 8.33
N GLY A 201 -4.91 -29.38 8.49
CA GLY A 201 -5.50 -28.60 9.58
C GLY A 201 -5.54 -27.13 9.18
N SER A 202 -6.74 -26.57 9.02
CA SER A 202 -6.97 -25.24 8.47
C SER A 202 -6.01 -24.19 9.03
N LYS A 203 -4.93 -23.90 8.29
CA LYS A 203 -3.92 -22.94 8.73
C LYS A 203 -4.30 -21.59 8.16
N VAL A 204 -4.46 -20.61 9.05
CA VAL A 204 -4.66 -19.22 8.64
C VAL A 204 -3.31 -18.63 8.28
N MET A 205 -3.14 -18.29 7.00
CA MET A 205 -1.99 -17.58 6.47
C MET A 205 -2.34 -16.11 6.26
N LEU A 206 -1.37 -15.24 6.54
CA LEU A 206 -1.45 -13.82 6.25
C LEU A 206 -0.52 -13.49 5.08
N PRO A 207 -0.82 -12.43 4.32
CA PRO A 207 0.06 -11.97 3.26
C PRO A 207 1.48 -11.69 3.76
N LEU A 208 2.47 -11.82 2.86
CA LEU A 208 3.86 -11.48 3.16
C LEU A 208 3.97 -10.09 3.79
N TYR A 209 4.82 -9.96 4.82
CA TYR A 209 5.02 -8.75 5.64
C TYR A 209 3.81 -8.23 6.43
N PHE A 210 2.62 -8.84 6.31
CA PHE A 210 1.40 -8.30 6.91
C PHE A 210 1.39 -8.39 8.45
N LYS A 211 2.08 -9.39 9.02
CA LYS A 211 2.28 -9.51 10.47
C LYS A 211 3.01 -8.30 11.06
N ASP A 212 4.06 -7.82 10.39
CA ASP A 212 4.77 -6.61 10.82
C ASP A 212 3.89 -5.37 10.68
N LEU A 213 3.13 -5.26 9.59
CA LEU A 213 2.19 -4.16 9.41
C LEU A 213 1.17 -4.11 10.55
N GLN A 214 0.52 -5.24 10.87
CA GLN A 214 -0.43 -5.35 11.98
C GLN A 214 0.20 -4.96 13.30
N LYS A 215 1.41 -5.45 13.59
CA LYS A 215 2.14 -5.08 14.79
C LYS A 215 2.36 -3.58 14.86
N ASN A 216 2.85 -2.96 13.78
CA ASN A 216 3.10 -1.53 13.73
C ASN A 216 1.82 -0.70 13.91
N LEU A 217 0.68 -1.13 13.38
CA LEU A 217 -0.61 -0.46 13.57
C LEU A 217 -1.15 -0.62 15.00
N LYS A 218 -0.98 -1.82 15.61
CA LYS A 218 -1.41 -2.11 16.98
C LYS A 218 -0.61 -1.36 18.03
N THR A 219 0.71 -1.31 17.86
CA THR A 219 1.64 -0.77 18.84
C THR A 219 2.01 0.69 18.58
N ALA A 220 1.39 1.35 17.59
CA ALA A 220 1.58 2.77 17.36
C ALA A 220 1.12 3.56 18.59
N ASP A 221 1.92 4.55 18.97
CA ASP A 221 1.59 5.56 19.99
C ASP A 221 1.51 6.95 19.35
N ASP A 222 0.97 7.93 20.07
CA ASP A 222 0.76 9.28 19.54
C ASP A 222 2.07 9.99 19.18
N ALA A 223 3.17 9.72 19.89
CA ALA A 223 4.46 10.31 19.59
C ALA A 223 4.97 9.82 18.24
N MET A 224 4.91 8.51 18.00
CA MET A 224 5.33 7.87 16.76
C MET A 224 4.46 8.29 15.57
N VAL A 225 3.15 8.42 15.74
CA VAL A 225 2.24 8.81 14.63
C VAL A 225 2.47 10.27 14.17
N LYS A 226 2.93 11.15 15.07
CA LYS A 226 3.32 12.53 14.72
C LYS A 226 4.61 12.61 13.94
N GLU A 227 5.44 11.58 13.96
CA GLU A 227 6.68 11.56 13.21
C GLU A 227 6.43 11.37 11.70
N LYS A 228 6.99 12.27 10.89
CA LYS A 228 6.88 12.18 9.41
C LYS A 228 7.44 10.86 8.89
N TRP A 229 8.58 10.42 9.42
CA TRP A 229 9.23 9.18 8.99
C TRP A 229 8.34 7.95 9.21
N PHE A 230 7.54 7.94 10.29
CA PHE A 230 6.66 6.82 10.61
C PHE A 230 5.43 6.81 9.71
N ARG A 231 4.85 7.98 9.42
CA ARG A 231 3.76 8.07 8.43
C ARG A 231 4.25 7.66 7.04
N ASP A 232 5.43 8.11 6.62
CA ASP A 232 6.04 7.68 5.36
C ASP A 232 6.29 6.16 5.36
N TYR A 233 6.80 5.60 6.46
CA TYR A 233 7.00 4.16 6.62
C TYR A 233 5.71 3.36 6.47
N LEU A 234 4.62 3.80 7.10
CA LEU A 234 3.32 3.14 6.98
C LEU A 234 2.72 3.26 5.56
N ARG A 235 2.80 4.45 4.94
CA ARG A 235 2.28 4.69 3.57
C ARG A 235 2.91 3.79 2.50
N PHE A 236 4.15 3.38 2.71
CA PHE A 236 4.94 2.59 1.75
C PHE A 236 5.48 1.29 2.37
N HIS A 237 4.76 0.75 3.34
CA HIS A 237 5.15 -0.48 4.02
C HIS A 237 5.27 -1.64 3.02
N ALA A 238 6.27 -2.52 3.20
CA ALA A 238 6.55 -3.62 2.25
C ALA A 238 5.32 -4.51 1.96
N ALA A 239 4.47 -4.73 2.97
CA ALA A 239 3.23 -5.50 2.85
C ALA A 239 2.23 -4.96 1.82
N ILE A 240 2.21 -3.64 1.57
CA ILE A 240 1.23 -2.97 0.69
C ILE A 240 1.83 -2.49 -0.64
N MET A 241 3.12 -2.75 -0.85
CA MET A 241 3.84 -2.41 -2.08
C MET A 241 3.96 -3.65 -2.98
N PRO A 242 3.97 -3.52 -4.32
CA PRO A 242 4.10 -4.67 -5.21
C PRO A 242 5.49 -5.32 -5.13
N SER A 243 5.56 -6.60 -5.51
CA SER A 243 6.79 -7.42 -5.51
C SER A 243 7.91 -6.75 -6.31
N ARG A 244 7.63 -6.42 -7.58
CA ARG A 244 8.54 -5.66 -8.44
C ARG A 244 9.09 -4.38 -7.80
N GLY A 245 8.23 -3.63 -7.10
CA GLY A 245 8.63 -2.43 -6.36
C GLY A 245 9.67 -2.75 -5.28
N ARG A 246 9.41 -3.77 -4.45
CA ARG A 246 10.32 -4.22 -3.40
C ARG A 246 11.65 -4.75 -3.97
N ARG A 247 11.61 -5.54 -5.04
CA ARG A 247 12.81 -6.01 -5.76
C ARG A 247 13.67 -4.82 -6.23
N ASN A 248 13.05 -3.85 -6.89
CA ASN A 248 13.75 -2.66 -7.39
C ASN A 248 14.35 -1.82 -6.26
N LEU A 249 13.66 -1.72 -5.11
CA LEU A 249 14.18 -1.07 -3.91
C LEU A 249 15.42 -1.80 -3.39
N ILE A 250 15.38 -3.13 -3.23
CA ILE A 250 16.52 -3.92 -2.75
C ILE A 250 17.71 -3.76 -3.70
N LEU A 251 17.52 -3.98 -5.00
CA LEU A 251 18.57 -3.82 -6.01
C LEU A 251 19.13 -2.39 -6.05
N GLY A 252 18.28 -1.37 -5.90
CA GLY A 252 18.72 0.02 -5.86
C GLY A 252 19.50 0.37 -4.60
N ILE A 253 19.11 -0.14 -3.43
CA ILE A 253 19.87 -0.02 -2.18
C ILE A 253 21.26 -0.62 -2.36
N THR A 254 21.34 -1.80 -2.97
CA THR A 254 22.60 -2.50 -3.26
C THR A 254 23.53 -1.70 -4.14
N LYS A 255 23.02 -1.13 -5.25
CA LYS A 255 23.82 -0.31 -6.16
C LYS A 255 24.42 0.91 -5.45
N VAL A 256 23.62 1.58 -4.62
CA VAL A 256 24.08 2.72 -3.81
C VAL A 256 25.15 2.23 -2.82
N ILE A 257 24.89 1.14 -2.12
CA ILE A 257 25.83 0.56 -1.16
C ILE A 257 27.18 0.23 -1.80
N ARG A 258 27.21 -0.50 -2.91
CA ARG A 258 28.45 -0.85 -3.63
C ARG A 258 29.18 0.40 -4.12
N LYS A 259 28.46 1.43 -4.57
CA LYS A 259 29.04 2.70 -5.02
C LYS A 259 29.66 3.51 -3.88
N PHE A 260 29.10 3.43 -2.69
CA PHE A 260 29.52 4.22 -1.53
C PHE A 260 30.24 3.42 -0.45
N GLU A 261 30.58 2.15 -0.74
CA GLU A 261 31.19 1.22 0.22
C GLU A 261 32.45 1.80 0.85
N GLN A 262 33.29 2.49 0.06
CA GLN A 262 34.50 3.16 0.54
C GLN A 262 34.23 4.47 1.32
N ALA A 263 33.15 5.18 1.02
CA ALA A 263 32.82 6.47 1.64
C ALA A 263 31.97 6.33 2.92
N VAL A 264 31.33 5.17 3.11
CA VAL A 264 30.35 4.91 4.17
C VAL A 264 30.84 3.80 5.11
N ALA A 265 31.92 3.07 4.74
CA ALA A 265 32.65 2.17 5.62
C ALA A 265 33.04 2.86 6.93
N GLY A 266 32.51 2.37 8.04
CA GLY A 266 32.73 2.92 9.38
C GLY A 266 31.66 3.89 9.89
N SER A 267 30.68 4.26 9.05
CA SER A 267 29.51 5.00 9.56
C SER A 267 28.63 4.10 10.43
N SER A 268 27.99 4.69 11.45
CA SER A 268 26.99 3.99 12.27
C SER A 268 25.82 3.42 11.46
N PHE A 269 25.56 3.98 10.28
CA PHE A 269 24.62 3.45 9.30
C PHE A 269 25.11 2.13 8.68
N TRP A 270 26.39 2.05 8.31
CA TRP A 270 26.98 0.84 7.73
C TRP A 270 27.01 -0.32 8.72
N THR A 271 27.47 -0.07 9.95
CA THR A 271 27.46 -1.06 11.04
C THR A 271 26.02 -1.54 11.33
N ALA A 272 25.05 -0.63 11.26
CA ALA A 272 23.65 -0.99 11.45
C ALA A 272 23.08 -1.87 10.33
N LEU A 273 23.48 -1.68 9.07
CA LEU A 273 23.06 -2.53 7.96
C LEU A 273 23.65 -3.95 8.03
N GLN A 274 24.85 -4.08 8.60
CA GLN A 274 25.54 -5.35 8.77
C GLN A 274 24.99 -6.22 9.91
N HIS A 275 24.24 -5.64 10.84
CA HIS A 275 23.63 -6.33 11.98
C HIS A 275 22.09 -6.35 11.85
N PRO A 276 21.51 -7.37 11.18
CA PRO A 276 20.06 -7.54 11.07
C PRO A 276 19.40 -7.73 12.46
N PRO A 277 18.07 -7.54 12.57
CA PRO A 277 17.38 -7.61 13.85
C PRO A 277 17.51 -9.01 14.50
N PRO A 278 17.39 -9.10 15.84
CA PRO A 278 17.49 -10.35 16.59
C PRO A 278 16.58 -11.48 16.08
N VAL A 279 15.42 -11.14 15.52
CA VAL A 279 14.44 -12.11 15.01
C VAL A 279 14.94 -12.83 13.75
N CYS A 280 15.92 -12.26 13.05
CA CYS A 280 16.59 -12.91 11.93
C CYS A 280 17.82 -13.73 12.36
N LEU A 281 18.17 -13.84 13.66
CA LEU A 281 19.47 -14.37 14.11
C LEU A 281 19.82 -15.79 13.65
N ASN A 282 18.86 -16.58 13.17
CA ASN A 282 19.11 -17.92 12.63
C ASN A 282 19.18 -18.00 11.10
N TRP A 283 19.06 -16.89 10.37
CA TRP A 283 18.96 -16.93 8.90
C TRP A 283 20.13 -17.68 8.23
N ARG A 284 21.34 -17.64 8.81
CA ARG A 284 22.50 -18.42 8.32
C ARG A 284 22.30 -19.92 8.48
N ARG A 285 21.85 -20.34 9.67
CA ARG A 285 21.54 -21.75 9.95
C ARG A 285 20.36 -22.22 9.10
N ASP A 286 19.33 -21.38 8.97
CA ASP A 286 18.16 -21.68 8.15
C ASP A 286 18.54 -21.77 6.67
N ALA A 287 19.49 -20.95 6.22
CA ALA A 287 20.01 -21.00 4.85
C ALA A 287 20.87 -22.23 4.58
N GLU A 288 21.81 -22.54 5.49
CA GLU A 288 22.67 -23.71 5.43
C GLU A 288 21.86 -25.02 5.43
N LEU A 289 20.82 -25.10 6.27
CA LEU A 289 19.96 -26.27 6.40
C LEU A 289 18.78 -26.26 5.41
N SER A 290 18.67 -25.25 4.55
CA SER A 290 17.55 -25.12 3.64
C SER A 290 17.55 -26.26 2.62
N LYS A 291 16.40 -26.88 2.44
CA LYS A 291 16.19 -27.90 1.40
C LYS A 291 15.91 -27.28 0.02
N CYS A 292 15.68 -25.98 -0.04
CA CYS A 292 15.50 -25.26 -1.29
C CYS A 292 16.86 -24.83 -1.84
N LYS A 293 17.10 -25.17 -3.11
CA LYS A 293 18.38 -24.95 -3.80
C LYS A 293 18.72 -23.47 -3.94
N ILE A 294 17.74 -22.57 -3.99
CA ILE A 294 17.99 -21.13 -4.11
C ILE A 294 18.79 -20.64 -2.91
N ILE A 295 18.22 -20.76 -1.70
CA ILE A 295 18.86 -20.17 -0.52
C ILE A 295 20.15 -20.89 -0.16
N SER A 296 20.16 -22.24 -0.21
CA SER A 296 21.37 -23.01 0.09
C SER A 296 22.45 -22.77 -0.98
N GLY A 297 22.08 -22.83 -2.27
CA GLY A 297 22.99 -22.60 -3.39
C GLY A 297 23.56 -21.19 -3.38
N VAL A 298 22.72 -20.18 -3.20
CA VAL A 298 23.14 -18.78 -3.07
C VAL A 298 24.01 -18.56 -1.84
N TYR A 299 23.69 -19.18 -0.71
CA TYR A 299 24.49 -19.05 0.51
C TYR A 299 25.93 -19.56 0.32
N HIS A 300 26.09 -20.60 -0.50
CA HIS A 300 27.38 -21.19 -0.89
C HIS A 300 27.94 -20.65 -2.23
N HIS A 301 27.27 -19.69 -2.88
CA HIS A 301 27.64 -19.21 -4.20
C HIS A 301 28.97 -18.45 -4.18
N LYS A 302 29.88 -18.81 -5.10
CA LYS A 302 31.23 -18.28 -5.18
C LYS A 302 31.23 -17.02 -6.04
N SER A 303 31.40 -15.84 -5.45
CA SER A 303 31.58 -14.60 -6.22
C SER A 303 32.91 -14.66 -6.99
N GLU A 304 32.86 -14.84 -8.31
CA GLU A 304 34.05 -14.89 -9.18
C GLU A 304 34.84 -13.56 -9.16
N SER A 305 34.24 -12.47 -8.68
CA SER A 305 34.78 -11.11 -8.78
C SER A 305 35.94 -10.72 -7.85
N LYS A 306 36.41 -11.59 -6.93
CA LYS A 306 37.51 -11.25 -5.99
C LYS A 306 38.87 -11.87 -6.29
N TYR A 307 39.00 -12.69 -7.34
CA TYR A 307 40.23 -13.43 -7.64
C TYR A 307 40.81 -13.22 -9.05
N GLU A 308 40.35 -12.24 -9.84
CA GLU A 308 41.02 -11.84 -11.09
C GLU A 308 42.15 -10.82 -10.87
N GLY A 309 42.86 -10.94 -9.76
CA GLY A 309 43.91 -10.00 -9.37
C GLY A 309 45.07 -10.68 -8.65
N LYS A 310 45.54 -11.83 -9.17
CA LYS A 310 46.88 -12.39 -8.97
C LYS A 310 47.02 -13.66 -9.84
N GLN A 311 47.12 -13.47 -11.15
CA GLN A 311 47.81 -14.46 -11.98
C GLN A 311 49.29 -14.41 -11.60
N GLY A 312 49.80 -15.53 -11.09
CA GLY A 312 51.21 -15.71 -10.80
C GLY A 312 51.48 -16.15 -9.37
N GLU A 313 51.07 -17.37 -9.03
CA GLU A 313 51.82 -18.24 -8.12
C GLU A 313 51.21 -19.66 -8.24
N GLU A 314 51.90 -20.52 -8.98
CA GLU A 314 51.70 -21.97 -8.90
C GLU A 314 51.89 -22.40 -7.45
N LYS A 315 50.84 -22.94 -6.83
CA LYS A 315 51.00 -23.73 -5.61
C LYS A 315 50.63 -25.17 -5.87
N SER A 316 51.64 -25.98 -5.58
CA SER A 316 51.70 -27.43 -5.47
C SER A 316 50.42 -28.07 -4.95
N VAL A 317 50.08 -29.18 -5.61
CA VAL A 317 49.07 -30.15 -5.21
C VAL A 317 49.48 -30.78 -3.88
N ASP A 318 48.84 -30.38 -2.79
CA ASP A 318 48.85 -31.13 -1.53
C ASP A 318 47.55 -31.93 -1.40
N GLN A 319 47.70 -33.26 -1.46
CA GLN A 319 46.66 -34.24 -1.19
C GLN A 319 46.39 -34.31 0.33
N SER A 320 45.65 -33.34 0.85
CA SER A 320 45.02 -33.44 2.17
C SER A 320 43.56 -33.04 2.01
N GLY A 321 42.65 -33.87 2.51
CA GLY A 321 41.20 -33.78 2.28
C GLY A 321 40.68 -32.34 2.36
N GLU A 322 40.35 -31.77 1.21
CA GLU A 322 39.79 -30.42 1.10
C GLU A 322 38.40 -30.42 1.74
N GLN A 323 38.34 -30.03 3.00
CA GLN A 323 37.21 -29.25 3.50
C GLN A 323 37.14 -28.02 2.60
N SER A 324 36.20 -28.06 1.66
CA SER A 324 36.04 -27.02 0.66
C SER A 324 35.89 -25.66 1.36
N ASP A 325 36.74 -24.73 0.94
CA ASP A 325 36.91 -23.37 1.49
C ASP A 325 35.71 -22.46 1.16
N TYR A 326 34.47 -22.97 1.29
CA TYR A 326 33.24 -22.22 1.15
C TYR A 326 33.12 -21.26 2.34
N LYS A 327 33.60 -20.03 2.16
CA LYS A 327 33.21 -18.96 3.08
C LYS A 327 31.75 -18.60 2.78
N PRO A 328 30.83 -18.80 3.74
CA PRO A 328 29.43 -18.46 3.53
C PRO A 328 29.26 -16.97 3.24
N ASN A 329 28.29 -16.62 2.39
CA ASN A 329 27.95 -15.22 2.13
C ASN A 329 27.58 -14.50 3.44
N GLY A 330 28.10 -13.27 3.58
CA GLY A 330 28.20 -12.54 4.85
C GLY A 330 26.86 -12.18 5.50
N THR A 331 26.35 -10.97 5.31
CA THR A 331 25.18 -10.41 6.03
C THR A 331 23.85 -10.82 5.39
N ALA A 332 22.72 -10.64 6.08
CA ALA A 332 21.39 -10.93 5.52
C ALA A 332 21.08 -10.09 4.26
N LEU A 333 21.67 -8.89 4.19
CA LEU A 333 21.58 -8.04 3.01
C LEU A 333 22.32 -8.64 1.81
N GLU A 334 23.52 -9.20 2.03
CA GLU A 334 24.25 -9.90 0.98
C GLU A 334 23.48 -11.13 0.49
N LEU A 335 22.86 -11.90 1.40
CA LEU A 335 22.00 -13.02 0.97
C LEU A 335 20.85 -12.55 0.06
N LEU A 336 20.16 -11.46 0.40
CA LEU A 336 19.10 -10.89 -0.45
C LEU A 336 19.62 -10.46 -1.82
N ILE A 337 20.79 -9.83 -1.85
CA ILE A 337 21.44 -9.38 -3.07
C ILE A 337 21.75 -10.55 -3.98
N PHE A 338 22.51 -11.52 -3.48
CA PHE A 338 22.93 -12.65 -4.28
C PHE A 338 21.72 -13.50 -4.70
N THR A 339 20.67 -13.56 -3.87
CA THR A 339 19.46 -14.30 -4.24
C THR A 339 18.74 -13.63 -5.42
N HIS A 340 18.80 -12.30 -5.55
CA HIS A 340 18.27 -11.60 -6.72
C HIS A 340 19.18 -11.67 -7.95
N GLU A 341 20.49 -11.81 -7.75
CA GLU A 341 21.48 -11.84 -8.83
C GLU A 341 21.69 -13.24 -9.41
N HIS A 342 21.52 -14.29 -8.60
CA HIS A 342 21.87 -15.67 -8.93
C HIS A 342 20.79 -16.70 -8.62
N GLY A 343 19.65 -16.28 -8.04
CA GLY A 343 18.63 -17.22 -7.56
C GLY A 343 18.01 -18.08 -8.67
N ASP A 344 17.97 -17.54 -9.88
CA ASP A 344 17.50 -18.19 -11.11
C ASP A 344 18.46 -19.25 -11.65
N GLU A 345 19.72 -19.28 -11.20
CA GLU A 345 20.66 -20.36 -11.55
C GLU A 345 20.31 -21.69 -10.87
N TYR A 346 19.48 -21.65 -9.82
CA TYR A 346 19.24 -22.80 -8.93
C TYR A 346 17.85 -23.43 -9.04
N VAL A 347 16.92 -22.75 -9.70
CA VAL A 347 15.53 -23.20 -9.89
C VAL A 347 14.98 -22.71 -11.21
N GLU A 348 13.98 -23.42 -11.72
CA GLU A 348 13.21 -22.96 -12.86
C GLU A 348 12.20 -21.88 -12.43
N ILE A 349 12.29 -20.69 -13.04
CA ILE A 349 11.40 -19.56 -12.77
C ILE A 349 10.61 -19.16 -14.01
N SER A 350 9.29 -19.10 -13.88
CA SER A 350 8.39 -18.54 -14.89
C SER A 350 8.18 -17.03 -14.72
N ASP A 351 8.42 -16.51 -13.52
CA ASP A 351 8.20 -15.12 -13.13
C ASP A 351 9.33 -14.66 -12.20
N HIS A 352 10.10 -13.65 -12.62
CA HIS A 352 11.22 -13.11 -11.84
C HIS A 352 10.79 -12.51 -10.49
N ASP A 353 9.51 -12.17 -10.30
CA ASP A 353 9.00 -11.72 -9.02
C ASP A 353 8.92 -12.87 -7.99
N GLU A 354 9.00 -14.15 -8.41
CA GLU A 354 9.00 -15.30 -7.49
C GLU A 354 10.22 -15.34 -6.59
N ILE A 355 11.38 -14.90 -7.10
CA ILE A 355 12.60 -14.77 -6.30
C ILE A 355 12.39 -13.76 -5.17
N GLU A 356 11.76 -12.61 -5.46
CA GLU A 356 11.44 -11.61 -4.44
C GLU A 356 10.45 -12.16 -3.41
N LEU A 357 9.38 -12.82 -3.86
CA LEU A 357 8.38 -13.40 -2.97
C LEU A 357 8.97 -14.49 -2.07
N TYR A 358 9.91 -15.27 -2.60
CA TYR A 358 10.62 -16.29 -1.84
C TYR A 358 11.53 -15.67 -0.79
N GLN A 359 12.31 -14.64 -1.14
CA GLN A 359 13.09 -13.88 -0.17
C GLN A 359 12.20 -13.23 0.91
N ALA A 360 11.06 -12.68 0.50
CA ALA A 360 10.10 -12.08 1.41
C ALA A 360 9.47 -13.10 2.37
N HIS A 361 9.32 -14.35 1.95
CA HIS A 361 8.90 -15.44 2.84
C HIS A 361 9.98 -15.76 3.88
N GLN A 362 11.23 -15.91 3.42
CA GLN A 362 12.35 -16.42 4.22
C GLN A 362 12.89 -15.35 5.17
N LEU A 363 12.91 -14.10 4.73
CA LEU A 363 13.38 -12.92 5.49
C LEU A 363 12.22 -11.94 5.74
N CYS A 364 11.09 -12.49 6.20
CA CYS A 364 9.82 -11.76 6.35
C CYS A 364 9.84 -10.56 7.29
N HIS A 365 10.88 -10.38 8.11
CA HIS A 365 11.02 -9.21 8.99
C HIS A 365 12.08 -8.21 8.52
N PHE A 366 12.92 -8.59 7.55
CA PHE A 366 14.10 -7.82 7.21
C PHE A 366 13.76 -6.51 6.50
N LEU A 367 12.97 -6.57 5.42
CA LEU A 367 12.66 -5.38 4.62
C LEU A 367 11.85 -4.32 5.39
N PRO A 368 10.78 -4.67 6.15
CA PRO A 368 10.10 -3.71 7.03
C PRO A 368 11.05 -3.06 8.04
N TRP A 369 11.92 -3.85 8.68
CA TRP A 369 12.91 -3.32 9.62
C TRP A 369 13.90 -2.36 8.94
N LEU A 370 14.41 -2.73 7.76
CA LEU A 370 15.35 -1.94 6.98
C LEU A 370 14.73 -0.58 6.62
N LEU A 371 13.52 -0.60 6.05
CA LEU A 371 12.76 0.60 5.70
C LEU A 371 12.55 1.52 6.91
N ARG A 372 12.08 0.95 8.03
CA ARG A 372 11.85 1.69 9.28
C ARG A 372 13.12 2.40 9.73
N ARG A 373 14.25 1.69 9.76
CA ARG A 373 15.54 2.20 10.25
C ARG A 373 16.15 3.23 9.30
N MET A 374 16.05 3.03 8.00
CA MET A 374 16.53 3.98 7.00
C MET A 374 15.73 5.29 7.03
N LEU A 375 14.41 5.22 7.26
CA LEU A 375 13.55 6.39 7.39
C LEU A 375 13.75 7.12 8.72
N SER A 376 13.79 6.39 9.86
CA SER A 376 13.95 7.01 11.19
C SER A 376 15.29 7.74 11.34
N ASN A 377 16.34 7.26 10.67
CA ASN A 377 17.67 7.86 10.72
C ASN A 377 17.91 8.86 9.58
N CYS A 378 16.88 9.20 8.79
CA CYS A 378 16.94 10.08 7.62
C CYS A 378 17.89 9.61 6.50
N ASN A 379 18.37 8.37 6.53
CA ASN A 379 19.29 7.82 5.53
C ASN A 379 18.60 7.58 4.19
N MET A 380 17.30 7.22 4.20
CA MET A 380 16.53 6.97 2.99
C MET A 380 16.55 8.18 2.05
N MET A 381 16.29 9.38 2.58
CA MET A 381 16.30 10.61 1.76
C MET A 381 17.71 11.08 1.43
N LYS A 382 18.67 10.95 2.36
CA LYS A 382 20.04 11.45 2.19
C LYS A 382 20.85 10.66 1.17
N HIS A 383 20.73 9.34 1.18
CA HIS A 383 21.61 8.46 0.40
C HIS A 383 20.87 7.64 -0.66
N PHE A 384 19.58 7.40 -0.46
CA PHE A 384 18.79 6.51 -1.32
C PHE A 384 17.60 7.22 -1.98
N GLY A 385 17.64 8.55 -2.10
CA GLY A 385 16.50 9.36 -2.54
C GLY A 385 15.91 8.94 -3.89
N SER A 386 16.75 8.61 -4.88
CA SER A 386 16.29 8.11 -6.19
C SER A 386 15.62 6.73 -6.07
N THR A 387 16.27 5.78 -5.38
CA THR A 387 15.70 4.45 -5.11
C THR A 387 14.37 4.54 -4.37
N TRP A 388 14.29 5.42 -3.37
CA TRP A 388 13.08 5.67 -2.61
C TRP A 388 11.97 6.27 -3.47
N SER A 389 12.30 7.20 -4.35
CA SER A 389 11.33 7.78 -5.28
C SER A 389 10.74 6.72 -6.20
N ASN A 390 11.58 5.87 -6.79
CA ASN A 390 11.12 4.79 -7.66
C ASN A 390 10.24 3.79 -6.91
N TYR A 391 10.64 3.41 -5.70
CA TYR A 391 9.81 2.56 -4.84
C TYR A 391 8.45 3.18 -4.56
N ARG A 392 8.39 4.45 -4.17
CA ARG A 392 7.11 5.15 -3.94
C ARG A 392 6.22 5.20 -5.19
N SER A 393 6.82 5.42 -6.37
CA SER A 393 6.09 5.45 -7.64
C SER A 393 5.51 4.08 -8.01
N SER A 394 6.21 2.99 -7.67
CA SER A 394 5.76 1.61 -7.96
C SER A 394 4.44 1.24 -7.27
N ARG A 395 3.96 2.06 -6.33
CA ARG A 395 2.67 1.87 -5.65
C ARG A 395 1.48 1.73 -6.61
N TYR A 396 1.60 2.25 -7.82
CA TYR A 396 0.58 2.19 -8.87
C TYR A 396 0.89 1.18 -9.98
N ASP A 397 1.99 0.44 -9.87
CA ASP A 397 2.30 -0.65 -10.79
C ASP A 397 1.22 -1.75 -10.65
N ASP A 398 0.83 -2.35 -11.77
CA ASP A 398 -0.31 -3.27 -11.92
C ASP A 398 -1.71 -2.62 -11.88
N TRP A 399 -1.81 -1.29 -11.97
CA TRP A 399 -3.09 -0.57 -11.98
C TRP A 399 -3.65 -0.30 -13.39
N ASP A 400 -2.94 -0.67 -14.46
CA ASP A 400 -3.37 -0.58 -15.86
C ASP A 400 -4.43 -1.64 -16.23
N GLY A 401 -5.46 -1.78 -15.39
CA GLY A 401 -6.48 -2.82 -15.48
C GLY A 401 -7.82 -2.37 -14.92
N TYR A 402 -8.30 -1.19 -15.34
CA TYR A 402 -9.72 -0.84 -15.45
C TYR A 402 -9.92 0.03 -16.70
#